data_AF-A0A6M1NHZ1-F1
#
_entry.id   AF-A0A6M1NHZ1-F1
#
_cell.length_a   1.000
_cell.length_b   1.000
_cell.length_c   1.000
_cell.angle_alpha   90.00
_cell.angle_beta   90.00
_cell.angle_gamma   90.00
#
_symmetry.space_group_name_H-M   'P 1'
#
loop_
_entity.id
_entity.type
_entity.pdbx_description
1 polymer ?
#
loop_
_entity_poly.entity_id
_entity_poly.type
_entity_poly.pdbx_seq_one_letter_code
_entity_poly.pdbx_strand_id
1 'polypeptide(L)'
;MKKSRKDVQVEAVKAILSGDLLLEDAMKKYGVKDKRTIVSWMKAFSPLLQSNDYSGNTISKETVQTPSINEYIVKENQLLKRVIILQDQLRELEEKNAQIQAHRNVLMDKVTRLELKLQSRDDRKATPDV
;
A
#
# COMPACT_ATOMS: atom_id res chain seq x y z
N MET A 1 27.31 3.85 -22.60
CA MET A 1 26.03 4.49 -23.00
C MET A 1 25.89 5.81 -22.25
N LYS A 2 25.78 6.94 -22.94
CA LYS A 2 25.55 8.24 -22.28
C LYS A 2 24.06 8.35 -21.96
N LYS A 3 23.69 8.39 -20.66
CA LYS A 3 22.30 8.63 -20.24
C LYS A 3 21.81 9.94 -20.87
N SER A 4 20.59 9.97 -21.37
CA SER A 4 20.06 11.20 -21.97
C SER A 4 19.84 12.26 -20.88
N ARG A 5 19.89 13.54 -21.27
CA ARG A 5 19.66 14.65 -20.34
C ARG A 5 18.29 14.56 -19.64
N LYS A 6 17.29 13.98 -20.31
CA LYS A 6 15.95 13.75 -19.74
C LYS A 6 15.95 12.65 -18.69
N ASP A 7 16.66 11.55 -18.93
CA ASP A 7 16.72 10.43 -17.97
C ASP A 7 17.36 10.87 -16.66
N VAL A 8 18.39 11.72 -16.73
CA VAL A 8 19.06 12.29 -15.56
C VAL A 8 18.12 13.20 -14.76
N GLN A 9 17.29 13.99 -15.44
CA GLN A 9 16.30 14.87 -14.79
C GLN A 9 15.21 14.07 -14.08
N VAL A 10 14.70 13.02 -14.73
CA VAL A 10 13.70 12.12 -14.15
C VAL A 10 14.25 11.39 -12.93
N GLU A 11 15.48 10.88 -13.02
CA GLU A 11 16.15 10.20 -11.91
C GLU A 11 16.36 11.13 -10.71
N ALA A 12 16.79 12.37 -10.96
CA ALA A 12 16.95 13.39 -9.92
C ALA A 12 15.63 13.74 -9.25
N VAL A 13 14.58 14.01 -10.02
CA VAL A 13 13.25 14.36 -9.47
C VAL A 13 12.64 13.18 -8.72
N LYS A 14 12.80 11.95 -9.22
CA LYS A 14 12.30 10.75 -8.55
C LYS A 14 12.95 10.56 -7.18
N ALA A 15 14.27 10.69 -7.09
CA ALA A 15 15.02 10.56 -5.84
C ALA A 15 14.64 11.64 -4.80
N ILE A 16 14.27 12.84 -5.26
CA ILE A 16 13.81 13.91 -4.38
C ILE A 16 12.39 13.64 -3.89
N LEU A 17 11.48 13.21 -4.77
CA LEU A 17 10.09 12.92 -4.42
C LEU A 17 9.93 11.68 -3.52
N SER A 18 10.82 10.69 -3.65
CA SER A 18 10.86 9.53 -2.76
C SER A 18 11.46 9.83 -1.38
N GLY A 19 12.08 11.00 -1.21
CA GLY A 19 12.78 11.37 0.04
C GLY A 19 14.15 10.71 0.19
N ASP A 20 14.64 10.00 -0.84
CA ASP A 20 15.97 9.37 -0.85
C ASP A 20 17.11 10.40 -0.90
N LEU A 21 16.81 11.61 -1.38
CA LEU A 21 17.79 12.67 -1.54
C LEU A 21 17.21 14.04 -1.23
N LEU A 22 17.86 14.78 -0.34
CA LEU A 22 17.53 16.18 -0.10
C LEU A 22 17.85 17.02 -1.35
N LEU A 23 17.11 18.11 -1.52
CA LEU A 23 17.21 18.97 -2.70
C LEU A 23 18.63 19.50 -2.92
N GLU A 24 19.29 19.90 -1.83
CA GLU A 24 20.66 20.41 -1.82
C GLU A 24 21.67 19.32 -2.23
N ASP A 25 21.42 18.06 -1.87
CA ASP A 25 22.27 16.93 -2.22
C ASP A 25 22.04 16.48 -3.67
N ALA A 26 20.80 16.57 -4.16
CA ALA A 26 20.48 16.37 -5.57
C ALA A 26 21.15 17.43 -6.46
N MET A 27 21.19 18.70 -6.02
CA MET A 27 21.89 19.77 -6.74
C MET A 27 23.38 19.46 -6.92
N LYS A 28 24.05 18.98 -5.87
CA LYS A 28 25.46 18.59 -5.94
C LYS A 28 25.66 17.36 -6.83
N LYS A 29 24.84 16.32 -6.65
CA LYS A 29 24.96 15.04 -7.35
C LYS A 29 24.72 15.15 -8.86
N TYR A 30 23.76 15.98 -9.26
CA TYR A 30 23.37 16.15 -10.66
C TYR A 30 23.94 17.43 -11.30
N GLY A 31 24.80 18.17 -10.60
CA GLY A 31 25.52 19.34 -11.13
C GLY A 31 24.63 20.55 -11.41
N VAL A 32 23.54 20.71 -10.65
CA VAL A 32 22.58 21.80 -10.83
C VAL A 32 22.94 22.96 -9.91
N LYS A 33 23.26 24.12 -10.50
CA LYS A 33 23.68 25.32 -9.75
C LYS A 33 22.52 26.08 -9.11
N ASP A 34 21.34 26.05 -9.74
CA ASP A 34 20.18 26.83 -9.30
C ASP A 34 19.06 25.90 -8.83
N LYS A 35 18.62 26.12 -7.59
CA LYS A 35 17.47 25.44 -6.97
C LYS A 35 16.22 25.57 -7.83
N ARG A 36 16.02 26.70 -8.51
CA ARG A 36 14.88 26.94 -9.42
C ARG A 36 14.84 25.96 -10.58
N THR A 37 16.00 25.49 -11.04
CA THR A 37 16.09 24.50 -12.12
C THR A 37 15.52 23.16 -11.69
N ILE A 38 15.86 22.69 -10.48
CA ILE A 38 15.29 21.45 -9.95
C ILE A 38 13.81 21.61 -9.67
N VAL A 39 13.39 22.73 -9.11
CA VAL A 39 11.96 23.03 -8.88
C VAL A 39 11.19 23.04 -10.21
N SER A 40 11.77 23.60 -11.28
CA SER A 40 11.18 23.55 -12.63
C SER A 40 11.06 22.13 -13.16
N TRP A 41 12.07 21.28 -12.95
CA TRP A 41 11.98 19.85 -13.30
C TRP A 41 10.90 19.16 -12.46
N MET A 42 10.84 19.43 -11.16
CA MET A 42 9.79 18.90 -10.30
C MET A 42 8.40 19.34 -10.77
N LYS A 43 8.20 20.60 -11.18
CA LYS A 43 6.95 21.09 -11.78
C LYS A 43 6.63 20.41 -13.12
N ALA A 44 7.65 20.14 -13.95
CA ALA A 44 7.48 19.48 -15.24
C ALA A 44 7.13 17.99 -15.12
N PHE A 45 7.68 17.30 -14.12
CA PHE A 45 7.47 15.86 -13.91
C PHE A 45 6.43 15.53 -12.85
N SER A 46 6.04 16.50 -12.00
CA SER A 46 4.99 16.37 -11.00
C SER A 46 3.79 17.23 -11.38
N PRO A 47 2.68 16.63 -11.86
CA PRO A 47 1.42 17.32 -12.10
C PRO A 47 0.90 18.06 -10.86
N LEU A 48 1.29 17.62 -9.67
CA LEU A 48 0.87 18.17 -8.38
C LEU A 48 1.45 19.56 -8.07
N LEU A 49 2.54 19.97 -8.73
CA LEU A 49 3.27 21.22 -8.44
C LEU A 49 3.01 22.35 -9.46
N GLN A 50 2.17 22.10 -10.48
CA GLN A 50 1.91 23.04 -11.58
C GLN A 50 1.00 24.22 -11.20
N SER A 51 0.43 24.24 -9.99
CA SER A 51 -0.63 25.16 -9.60
C SER A 51 -0.17 26.52 -9.04
N ASN A 52 1.12 26.86 -9.10
CA ASN A 52 1.60 28.10 -8.48
C ASN A 52 2.62 28.84 -9.32
N ASP A 53 2.16 29.53 -10.37
CA ASP A 53 2.78 30.76 -10.89
C ASP A 53 1.71 31.65 -11.55
N TYR A 54 1.45 32.81 -10.92
CA TYR A 54 0.90 33.98 -11.56
C TYR A 54 1.90 34.46 -12.62
N SER A 55 1.58 34.33 -13.91
CA SER A 55 2.20 35.15 -14.97
C SER A 55 1.35 35.10 -16.22
N GLY A 56 0.68 36.20 -16.54
CA GLY A 56 -0.04 36.37 -17.79
C GLY A 56 0.91 36.35 -18.99
N ASN A 57 0.57 35.54 -20.01
CA ASN A 57 0.38 36.02 -21.39
C ASN A 57 0.05 34.86 -22.35
N THR A 58 -1.06 35.08 -23.07
CA THR A 58 -1.34 34.73 -24.47
C THR A 58 -1.22 33.29 -25.02
N ILE A 59 -2.37 32.87 -25.58
CA ILE A 59 -2.55 32.10 -26.82
C ILE A 59 -2.51 30.56 -26.71
N SER A 60 -3.73 30.02 -26.80
CA SER A 60 -4.14 28.81 -27.52
C SER A 60 -3.42 27.49 -27.22
N LYS A 61 -4.05 26.63 -26.42
CA LYS A 61 -4.17 25.20 -26.73
C LYS A 61 -5.20 24.51 -25.85
N GLU A 62 -6.13 23.84 -26.52
CA GLU A 62 -6.96 22.71 -26.07
C GLU A 62 -6.87 22.41 -24.57
N THR A 63 -7.90 22.86 -23.85
CA THR A 63 -8.16 22.43 -22.48
C THR A 63 -8.58 20.96 -22.50
N VAL A 64 -7.59 20.07 -22.58
CA VAL A 64 -7.72 18.73 -22.00
C VAL A 64 -8.08 19.00 -20.54
N GLN A 65 -9.35 18.78 -20.20
CA GLN A 65 -9.86 18.93 -18.84
C GLN A 65 -9.14 17.88 -17.98
N THR A 66 -7.99 18.26 -17.44
CA THR A 66 -7.33 17.53 -16.38
C THR A 66 -8.29 17.60 -15.19
N PRO A 67 -8.74 16.45 -14.65
CA PRO A 67 -9.64 16.46 -13.52
C PRO A 67 -8.99 17.27 -12.40
N SER A 68 -9.74 18.24 -11.90
CA SER A 68 -9.24 19.21 -10.92
C SER A 68 -8.56 18.48 -9.76
N ILE A 69 -7.50 19.04 -9.19
CA ILE A 69 -6.80 18.48 -8.02
C ILE A 69 -7.81 18.10 -6.91
N ASN A 70 -8.89 18.88 -6.78
CA ASN A 70 -9.99 18.60 -5.87
C ASN A 70 -10.68 17.25 -6.18
N GLU A 71 -10.87 16.89 -7.45
CA GLU A 71 -11.46 15.62 -7.87
C GLU A 71 -10.57 14.42 -7.51
N TYR A 72 -9.25 14.55 -7.65
CA TYR A 72 -8.31 13.51 -7.20
C TYR A 72 -8.36 13.33 -5.69
N ILE A 73 -8.34 14.43 -4.92
CA ILE A 73 -8.45 14.38 -3.46
C ILE A 73 -9.77 13.75 -3.04
N VAL A 74 -10.88 14.06 -3.71
CA VAL A 74 -12.19 13.46 -3.41
C VAL A 74 -12.18 11.96 -3.71
N LYS A 75 -11.63 11.53 -4.85
CA LYS A 75 -11.51 10.10 -5.20
C LYS A 75 -10.61 9.36 -4.21
N GLU A 76 -9.47 9.94 -3.84
CA GLU A 76 -8.55 9.35 -2.87
C GLU A 76 -9.20 9.20 -1.50
N ASN A 77 -9.92 10.22 -1.01
CA ASN A 77 -10.67 10.11 0.24
C ASN A 77 -11.77 9.03 0.19
N GLN A 78 -12.43 8.84 -0.96
CA GLN A 78 -13.39 7.74 -1.13
C GLN A 78 -12.71 6.37 -1.09
N LEU A 79 -11.55 6.24 -1.73
CA LEU A 79 -10.76 5.01 -1.68
C LEU A 79 -10.27 4.72 -0.26
N LEU A 80 -9.77 5.72 0.46
CA LEU A 80 -9.35 5.59 1.85
C LEU A 80 -10.49 5.13 2.76
N LYS A 81 -11.70 5.70 2.59
CA LYS A 81 -12.89 5.23 3.32
C LYS A 81 -13.19 3.76 3.06
N ARG A 82 -13.09 3.31 1.80
CA ARG A 82 -13.26 1.90 1.45
C ARG A 82 -12.18 1.02 2.09
N VAL A 83 -10.93 1.47 2.08
CA VAL A 83 -9.81 0.75 2.73
C VAL A 83 -10.07 0.56 4.21
N ILE A 84 -10.50 1.61 4.92
CA ILE A 84 -10.85 1.53 6.35
C ILE A 84 -11.94 0.49 6.59
N ILE A 85 -13.04 0.54 5.82
CA ILE A 85 -14.15 -0.42 5.95
C ILE A 85 -13.66 -1.86 5.71
N LEU A 86 -12.85 -2.07 4.67
CA LEU A 86 -12.33 -3.40 4.35
C LEU A 86 -11.38 -3.92 5.44
N GLN A 87 -10.57 -3.04 6.05
CA GLN A 87 -9.70 -3.41 7.16
C GLN A 87 -10.50 -3.80 8.41
N ASP A 88 -11.58 -3.09 8.72
CA ASP A 88 -12.47 -3.44 9.83
C ASP A 88 -13.15 -4.80 9.59
N GLN A 89 -13.64 -5.04 8.37
CA GLN A 89 -14.22 -6.34 7.99
C GLN A 89 -13.20 -7.48 8.06
N LEU A 90 -11.96 -7.24 7.63
CA LEU A 90 -10.90 -8.23 7.69
C LEU A 90 -10.58 -8.61 9.15
N ARG A 91 -10.51 -7.61 10.04
CA ARG A 91 -10.32 -7.83 11.48
C ARG A 91 -11.46 -8.67 12.08
N GLU A 92 -12.70 -8.37 11.74
CA GLU A 92 -13.85 -9.14 12.23
C GLU A 92 -13.83 -10.60 11.73
N LEU A 93 -13.45 -10.81 10.48
CA LEU A 93 -13.29 -12.16 9.91
C LEU A 93 -12.15 -12.94 10.56
N GLU A 94 -11.03 -12.28 10.85
CA GLU A 94 -9.90 -12.88 11.56
C GLU A 94 -10.31 -13.33 12.97
N GLU A 95 -11.06 -12.51 13.70
CA GLU A 95 -11.56 -12.85 15.04
C GLU A 95 -12.52 -14.04 15.00
N LYS A 96 -13.49 -14.05 14.07
CA LYS A 96 -14.41 -15.19 13.89
C LYS A 96 -13.65 -16.46 13.53
N ASN A 97 -12.64 -16.36 12.67
CA ASN A 97 -11.82 -17.51 12.29
C ASN A 97 -11.03 -18.06 13.49
N ALA A 98 -10.48 -17.20 14.34
CA ALA A 98 -9.81 -17.60 15.57
C ALA A 98 -10.77 -18.34 16.53
N GLN A 99 -12.01 -17.85 16.69
CA GLN A 99 -13.04 -18.52 17.48
C GLN A 99 -13.40 -19.91 16.91
N ILE A 100 -13.57 -20.01 15.59
CA ILE A 100 -13.85 -21.29 14.91
C ILE A 100 -12.70 -22.27 15.12
N GLN A 101 -11.45 -21.82 15.01
CA GLN A 101 -10.28 -22.66 15.28
C GLN A 101 -10.24 -23.14 16.73
N ALA A 102 -10.54 -22.28 17.69
CA ALA A 102 -10.61 -22.66 19.10
C ALA A 102 -11.70 -23.72 19.34
N HIS A 103 -12.90 -23.54 18.79
CA HIS A 103 -13.98 -24.52 18.87
C HIS A 103 -13.61 -25.85 18.20
N ARG A 104 -12.96 -25.80 17.04
CA ARG A 104 -12.46 -26.99 16.34
C ARG A 104 -11.48 -27.75 17.22
N ASN A 105 -10.53 -27.07 17.87
CA ASN A 105 -9.55 -27.71 18.74
C ASN A 105 -10.21 -28.41 19.93
N VAL A 106 -11.18 -27.76 20.58
CA VAL A 106 -11.95 -28.37 21.67
C VAL A 106 -12.74 -29.59 21.19
N LEU A 107 -13.32 -29.54 19.99
CA LEU A 107 -14.04 -30.67 19.43
C LEU A 107 -13.10 -31.84 19.11
N MET A 108 -11.93 -31.56 18.52
CA MET A 108 -10.90 -32.57 18.27
C MET A 108 -10.47 -33.25 19.56
N ASP A 109 -10.18 -32.49 20.62
CA ASP A 109 -9.82 -33.05 21.93
C ASP A 109 -10.91 -33.98 22.49
N LYS A 110 -12.20 -33.62 22.32
CA LYS A 110 -13.32 -34.45 22.75
C LYS A 110 -13.39 -35.74 21.94
N VAL A 111 -13.24 -35.65 20.61
CA VAL A 111 -13.24 -36.81 19.72
C VAL A 111 -12.11 -37.76 20.11
N THR A 112 -10.88 -37.27 20.27
CA THR A 112 -9.73 -38.09 20.68
C THR A 112 -9.95 -38.77 22.03
N ARG A 113 -10.55 -38.09 23.01
CA ARG A 113 -10.89 -38.71 24.31
C ARG A 113 -11.95 -39.80 24.18
N LEU A 114 -12.93 -39.62 23.30
CA LEU A 114 -13.98 -40.61 23.08
C LEU A 114 -13.44 -41.82 22.32
N GLU A 115 -12.61 -41.61 21.30
CA GLU A 115 -11.91 -42.68 20.57
C GLU A 115 -11.07 -43.53 21.53
N LEU A 116 -10.29 -42.90 22.41
CA LEU A 116 -9.49 -43.63 23.40
C LEU A 116 -10.34 -44.44 24.39
N LYS A 117 -11.49 -43.91 24.81
CA LYS A 117 -12.44 -44.63 25.68
C LYS A 117 -13.10 -45.81 24.96
N LEU A 118 -13.41 -45.67 23.67
CA LEU A 118 -13.97 -46.74 22.85
C LEU A 118 -12.94 -47.85 22.67
N GLN A 119 -11.72 -47.50 22.29
CA GLN A 119 -10.62 -48.46 22.15
C GLN A 119 -10.38 -49.22 23.46
N SER A 120 -10.31 -48.51 24.59
CA SER A 120 -10.17 -49.14 25.92
C SER A 120 -11.34 -50.07 26.30
N ARG A 121 -12.54 -49.85 25.76
CA ARG A 121 -13.71 -50.74 25.98
C ARG A 121 -13.65 -51.96 25.08
N ASP A 122 -13.24 -51.80 23.84
CA ASP A 122 -13.08 -52.90 22.90
C ASP A 122 -11.94 -53.83 23.34
N ASP A 123 -10.83 -53.27 23.83
CA ASP A 123 -9.71 -54.03 24.40
C ASP A 123 -10.16 -54.85 25.62
N ARG A 124 -10.95 -54.27 26.54
CA ARG A 124 -11.50 -55.01 27.70
C ARG A 124 -12.51 -56.10 27.32
N LYS A 125 -13.25 -55.94 26.23
CA LYS A 125 -14.15 -57.01 25.72
C LYS A 125 -13.37 -58.13 25.04
N ALA A 126 -12.21 -57.83 24.46
CA ALA A 126 -11.35 -58.80 23.79
C ALA A 126 -10.55 -59.68 24.79
N THR A 127 -10.36 -59.22 26.03
CA THR A 127 -9.82 -60.01 27.14
C THR A 127 -10.93 -60.29 28.16
N PRO A 128 -11.71 -61.38 28.03
CA PRO A 128 -12.65 -61.76 29.09
C PRO A 128 -11.85 -62.21 30.31
N ASP A 129 -12.20 -61.68 31.49
CA ASP A 129 -11.65 -62.09 32.79
C ASP A 129 -11.68 -63.63 32.91
N VAL A 130 -10.51 -64.23 33.13
CA VAL A 130 -10.29 -65.66 33.42
C VAL A 130 -10.52 -65.94 34.89
#